data_AF-A0A812Q5Z6-F1
#
_entry.id   AF-A0A812Q5Z6-F1
#
_cell.length_a   1.000
_cell.length_b   1.000
_cell.length_c   1.000
_cell.angle_alpha   90.00
_cell.angle_beta   90.00
_cell.angle_gamma   90.00
#
_symmetry.space_group_name_H-M   'P 1'
#
loop_
_entity.id
_entity.type
_entity.pdbx_description
1 polymer ?
#
loop_
_entity_poly.entity_id
_entity_poly.type
_entity_poly.pdbx_seq_one_letter_code
_entity_poly.pdbx_strand_id
1 'polypeptide(L)'
;MFPGMSSRLEKDLRALYLQNVLGGDTSRASKFKVHVEDPPDRRHMVFLGASIMADLHEQQANPRYWITREEYQETGASAVQRLIPTKLA
;
A
#
# COMPACT_ATOMS: atom_id res chain seq x y z
N MET A 1 16.03 -5.40 1.38
CA MET A 1 16.09 -6.01 0.04
C MET A 1 17.54 -6.28 -0.29
N PHE A 2 17.78 -7.34 -1.04
CA PHE A 2 19.12 -7.65 -1.52
C PHE A 2 19.57 -6.57 -2.51
N PRO A 3 20.88 -6.24 -2.56
CA PRO A 3 21.41 -5.31 -3.53
C PRO A 3 20.96 -5.66 -4.96
N GLY A 4 20.50 -4.67 -5.72
CA GLY A 4 20.07 -4.83 -7.13
C GLY A 4 18.69 -5.46 -7.35
N MET A 5 17.96 -5.82 -6.29
CA MET A 5 16.63 -6.42 -6.41
C MET A 5 15.61 -5.48 -7.07
N SER A 6 15.64 -4.18 -6.75
CA SER A 6 14.76 -3.16 -7.33
C SER A 6 14.99 -2.99 -8.83
N SER A 7 16.26 -2.86 -9.25
CA SER A 7 16.62 -2.78 -10.67
C SER A 7 16.25 -4.04 -11.45
N ARG A 8 16.44 -5.22 -10.83
CA ARG A 8 16.02 -6.48 -11.44
C ARG A 8 14.51 -6.53 -11.63
N LEU A 9 13.75 -6.15 -10.61
CA LEU A 9 12.30 -6.14 -10.67
C LEU A 9 11.80 -5.21 -11.79
N GLU A 10 12.39 -4.02 -11.94
CA GLU A 10 12.03 -3.09 -13.00
C GLU A 10 12.30 -3.69 -14.40
N LYS A 11 13.47 -4.31 -14.59
CA LYS A 11 13.83 -4.99 -15.84
C LYS A 11 12.86 -6.11 -16.16
N ASP A 12 12.56 -6.97 -15.19
CA ASP A 12 11.68 -8.13 -15.37
C ASP A 12 10.24 -7.68 -15.70
N LEU A 13 9.74 -6.61 -15.06
CA LEU A 13 8.43 -6.01 -15.38
C LEU A 13 8.37 -5.45 -16.80
N ARG A 14 9.41 -4.74 -17.25
CA ARG A 14 9.48 -4.22 -18.63
C ARG A 14 9.50 -5.35 -19.66
N ALA A 15 10.23 -6.42 -19.39
CA ALA A 15 10.29 -7.59 -20.26
C ALA A 15 8.93 -8.31 -20.35
N LEU A 16 8.28 -8.53 -19.21
CA LEU A 16 6.95 -9.14 -19.16
C LEU A 16 5.89 -8.29 -19.87
N TYR A 17 5.96 -6.97 -19.72
CA TYR A 17 5.04 -6.05 -20.40
C TYR A 17 5.23 -6.10 -21.92
N LEU A 18 6.49 -6.11 -22.39
CA LEU A 18 6.81 -6.22 -23.81
C LEU A 18 6.28 -7.54 -24.40
N GLN A 19 6.47 -8.65 -23.70
CA GLN A 19 6.06 -9.97 -24.16
C GLN A 19 4.54 -10.15 -24.15
N ASN A 20 3.88 -9.84 -23.03
CA ASN A 20 2.49 -10.24 -22.79
C ASN A 20 1.47 -9.18 -23.23
N VAL A 21 1.86 -7.90 -23.28
CA VAL A 21 0.94 -6.79 -23.60
C VAL A 21 1.25 -6.18 -24.96
N LEU A 22 2.53 -5.99 -25.28
CA LEU A 22 2.94 -5.37 -26.55
C LEU A 22 3.21 -6.38 -27.67
N GLY A 23 3.19 -7.69 -27.39
CA GLY A 23 3.42 -8.73 -28.39
C GLY A 23 4.79 -8.63 -29.08
N GLY A 24 5.80 -8.07 -28.39
CA GLY A 24 7.15 -7.87 -28.94
C GLY A 24 7.36 -6.55 -29.69
N ASP A 25 6.34 -5.68 -29.81
CA ASP A 25 6.50 -4.37 -30.46
C ASP A 25 7.30 -3.39 -29.59
N THR A 26 8.58 -3.20 -29.96
CA THR A 26 9.52 -2.31 -29.26
C THR A 26 9.25 -0.82 -29.50
N SER A 27 8.51 -0.44 -30.54
CA SER A 27 8.19 0.97 -30.83
C SER A 27 7.31 1.59 -29.76
N ARG A 28 6.50 0.75 -29.08
CA ARG A 28 5.56 1.14 -28.03
C ARG A 28 6.14 0.98 -26.62
N ALA A 29 7.29 0.32 -26.48
CA ALA A 29 7.90 0.00 -25.19
C ALA A 29 8.33 1.26 -24.41
N SER A 30 8.75 2.31 -25.11
CA SER A 30 9.16 3.60 -24.51
C SER A 30 8.02 4.35 -23.80
N LYS A 31 6.76 4.05 -24.12
CA LYS A 31 5.58 4.64 -23.47
C LYS A 31 5.29 4.02 -22.11
N PHE A 32 5.80 2.81 -21.84
CA PHE A 32 5.60 2.13 -20.57
C PHE A 32 6.56 2.69 -19.51
N LYS A 33 6.01 3.50 -18.60
CA LYS A 33 6.73 4.05 -17.45
C LYS A 33 6.50 3.12 -16.25
N VAL A 34 7.58 2.50 -15.78
CA VAL A 34 7.61 1.76 -14.52
C VAL A 34 8.74 2.32 -13.67
N HIS A 35 8.48 2.47 -12.38
CA HIS A 35 9.46 2.91 -11.40
C HIS A 35 9.28 2.07 -10.14
N VAL A 36 10.37 1.47 -9.66
CA VAL A 36 10.38 0.67 -8.43
C VAL A 36 10.98 1.52 -7.33
N GLU A 37 10.13 1.98 -6.42
CA GLU A 37 10.54 2.72 -5.22
C GLU A 37 11.20 1.76 -4.22
N ASP A 38 12.44 2.04 -3.85
CA ASP A 38 13.22 1.24 -2.89
C ASP A 38 13.85 2.13 -1.81
N PRO A 39 13.03 2.77 -0.94
CA PRO A 39 13.57 3.63 0.10
C PRO A 39 14.46 2.84 1.08
N PRO A 40 15.47 3.48 1.67
CA PRO A 40 16.36 2.83 2.64
C PRO A 40 15.58 2.29 3.85
N ASP A 41 14.60 3.05 4.32
CA ASP A 41 13.75 2.73 5.47
C ASP A 41 12.54 1.85 5.16
N ARG A 42 12.52 1.17 4.00
CA ARG A 42 11.42 0.27 3.60
C ARG A 42 11.02 -0.78 4.64
N ARG A 43 11.97 -1.19 5.51
CA ARG A 43 11.69 -2.11 6.63
C ARG A 43 10.66 -1.52 7.60
N HIS A 44 10.69 -0.21 7.79
CA HIS A 44 9.87 0.51 8.75
C HIS A 44 8.74 1.30 8.08
N MET A 45 8.61 1.28 6.74
CA MET A 45 7.59 2.04 5.99
C MET A 45 6.17 1.84 6.54
N VAL A 46 5.81 0.60 6.89
CA VAL A 46 4.48 0.30 7.46
C VAL A 46 4.28 0.98 8.80
N PHE A 47 5.29 0.89 9.68
CA PHE A 47 5.24 1.54 10.98
C PHE A 47 5.21 3.07 10.86
N LEU A 48 6.06 3.63 10.00
CA LEU A 48 6.12 5.07 9.74
C LEU A 48 4.80 5.61 9.18
N GLY A 49 4.20 4.89 8.23
CA GLY A 49 2.89 5.25 7.69
C GLY A 49 1.80 5.23 8.76
N ALA A 50 1.78 4.19 9.60
CA ALA A 50 0.82 4.07 10.69
C ALA A 50 1.01 5.16 11.77
N SER A 51 2.25 5.48 12.13
CA SER A 51 2.53 6.51 13.13
C SER A 51 2.12 7.90 12.66
N ILE A 52 2.41 8.24 11.39
CA ILE A 52 1.99 9.52 10.79
C ILE A 52 0.46 9.58 10.71
N MET A 53 -0.18 8.48 10.32
CA MET A 53 -1.64 8.41 10.23
C MET A 53 -2.30 8.59 11.61
N ALA A 54 -1.78 7.93 12.65
CA ALA A 54 -2.27 8.06 14.02
C ALA A 54 -2.16 9.51 14.53
N ASP A 55 -0.98 10.13 14.39
CA ASP A 55 -0.72 11.51 14.80
C ASP A 55 -1.63 12.51 14.07
N LEU A 56 -1.81 12.35 12.75
CA LEU A 56 -2.71 13.20 11.96
C LEU A 56 -4.17 13.11 12.45
N HIS A 57 -4.65 11.90 12.77
CA HIS A 57 -6.02 11.71 13.25
C HIS A 57 -6.25 12.19 14.68
N GLU A 58 -5.21 12.14 15.52
CA GLU A 58 -5.21 12.74 16.86
C GLU A 58 -5.30 14.27 16.78
N GLN A 59 -4.48 14.91 15.94
CA GLN A 59 -4.48 16.35 15.72
C GLN A 59 -5.81 16.88 15.16
N GLN A 60 -6.44 16.12 14.27
CA GLN A 60 -7.75 16.47 13.69
C GLN A 60 -8.91 16.20 14.64
N ALA A 61 -8.65 15.64 15.84
CA ALA A 61 -9.64 15.26 16.84
C ALA A 61 -10.84 14.51 16.22
N ASN A 62 -10.57 13.61 15.25
CA ASN A 62 -11.62 12.94 14.51
C ASN A 62 -11.93 11.57 15.17
N PRO A 63 -12.99 11.47 15.99
CA PRO A 63 -13.30 10.26 16.74
C PRO A 63 -13.66 9.08 15.82
N ARG A 64 -13.94 9.33 14.54
CA ARG A 64 -14.29 8.29 13.57
C ARG A 64 -13.14 7.30 13.30
N TYR A 65 -11.88 7.65 13.58
CA TYR A 65 -10.75 6.76 13.30
C TYR A 65 -10.33 5.88 14.50
N TRP A 66 -10.96 6.09 15.65
CA TRP A 66 -10.65 5.37 16.89
C TRP A 66 -11.87 4.58 17.33
N ILE A 67 -11.67 3.33 17.76
CA ILE A 67 -12.72 2.54 18.42
C ILE A 67 -12.66 2.88 19.91
N THR A 68 -13.76 3.36 20.47
CA THR A 68 -13.82 3.68 21.90
C THR A 68 -14.09 2.42 22.72
N ARG A 69 -13.86 2.52 24.03
CA ARG A 69 -14.14 1.43 24.96
C ARG A 69 -15.62 1.09 24.97
N GLU A 70 -16.49 2.10 24.93
CA GLU A 70 -17.94 1.97 24.94
C GLU A 70 -18.41 1.22 23.68
N GLU A 71 -17.92 1.61 22.51
CA GLU A 71 -18.25 0.95 21.24
C GLU A 71 -17.85 -0.53 21.23
N TYR A 72 -16.65 -0.84 21.75
CA TYR A 72 -16.18 -2.22 21.87
C TYR A 72 -16.99 -3.03 22.89
N GLN A 73 -17.50 -2.40 23.95
CA GLN A 73 -18.38 -3.08 24.91
C GLN A 73 -19.75 -3.40 24.31
N GLU A 74 -20.27 -2.56 23.41
CA GLU A 74 -21.57 -2.77 22.76
C GLU A 74 -21.53 -3.82 21.65
N THR A 75 -20.50 -3.77 20.78
CA THR A 75 -20.44 -4.57 19.55
C THR A 75 -19.30 -5.60 19.55
N GLY A 76 -18.44 -5.58 20.56
CA GLY A 76 -17.27 -6.45 20.62
C GLY A 76 -16.34 -6.24 19.44
N ALA A 77 -15.78 -7.33 18.93
CA ALA A 77 -14.86 -7.30 17.79
C ALA A 77 -15.50 -6.79 16.49
N SER A 78 -16.84 -6.75 16.37
CA SER A 78 -17.49 -6.25 15.15
C SER A 78 -17.41 -4.72 15.01
N ALA A 79 -17.01 -3.99 16.06
CA ALA A 79 -16.70 -2.55 16.00
C ALA A 79 -15.74 -2.19 14.84
N VAL A 80 -14.84 -3.11 14.50
CA VAL A 80 -13.88 -2.95 13.39
C VAL A 80 -14.58 -2.72 12.04
N GLN A 81 -15.80 -3.23 11.84
CA GLN A 81 -16.55 -3.06 10.60
C GLN A 81 -16.91 -1.59 10.32
N ARG A 82 -16.97 -0.75 11.36
CA ARG A 82 -17.17 0.70 11.21
C ARG A 82 -15.95 1.37 10.56
N LEU A 83 -14.74 0.88 10.85
CA LEU A 83 -13.49 1.41 10.31
C LEU A 83 -13.16 0.83 8.94
N ILE A 84 -13.37 -0.48 8.78
CA ILE A 84 -13.08 -1.21 7.55
C ILE A 84 -14.39 -1.90 7.16
N PRO A 85 -15.18 -1.32 6.24
CA PRO A 85 -16.39 -1.94 5.75
C PRO A 85 -15.99 -3.23 5.05
N THR A 86 -16.12 -4.34 5.76
CA THR A 86 -15.89 -5.65 5.18
C THR A 86 -17.11 -5.91 4.32
N LYS A 87 -16.93 -6.00 2.99
CA LYS A 87 -17.92 -6.65 2.13
C LYS A 87 -17.91 -8.13 2.51
N LEU A 88 -18.54 -8.48 3.62
CA LEU A 88 -18.93 -9.85 3.89
C LEU A 88 -20.07 -10.14 2.91
N ALA A 89 -19.74 -10.93 1.89
CA ALA A 89 -20.70 -11.62 1.05
C ALA A 89 -21.44 -12.67 1.89
#